data_AF-A0AAD8F1U1-F1
#
_entry.id   AF-A0AAD8F1U1-F1
#
_cell.length_a   1.000
_cell.length_b   1.000
_cell.length_c   1.000
_cell.angle_alpha   90.00
_cell.angle_beta   90.00
_cell.angle_gamma   90.00
#
_symmetry.space_group_name_H-M   'P 1'
#
loop_
_entity.id
_entity.type
_entity.pdbx_description
1 polymer ?
#
loop_
_entity_poly.entity_id
_entity_poly.type
_entity_poly.pdbx_seq_one_letter_code
_entity_poly.pdbx_strand_id
1 'polypeptide(L)' 'INECDLNVSSCEQVCSNTLGEYTCSCNTGYHSNKTDSNKCYRVSENKMTFIVNKDVSQLNINERLSSDFSYLKKQVEEG' A
#
# COMPACT_ATOMS: atom_id res chain seq x y z
N ILE A 1 -30.04 10.82 19.99
CA ILE A 1 -29.94 9.38 19.69
C ILE A 1 -28.48 9.08 19.42
N ASN A 2 -27.99 7.88 19.74
CA ASN A 2 -26.62 7.48 19.40
C ASN A 2 -26.69 6.18 18.60
N GLU A 3 -26.51 6.30 17.30
CA GLU A 3 -26.61 5.22 16.33
C GLU A 3 -25.49 4.17 16.51
N CYS A 4 -24.35 4.58 17.07
CA CYS A 4 -23.23 3.69 17.40
C CYS A 4 -23.54 2.81 18.61
N ASP A 5 -24.14 3.37 19.68
CA ASP A 5 -24.47 2.61 20.90
C ASP A 5 -25.66 1.65 20.67
N LEU A 6 -26.54 2.02 19.73
CA LEU A 6 -27.71 1.24 19.36
C LEU A 6 -27.39 0.15 18.31
N ASN A 7 -26.15 0.04 17.84
CA ASN A 7 -25.72 -0.88 16.76
C ASN A 7 -26.59 -0.77 15.49
N VAL A 8 -27.11 0.42 15.19
CA VAL A 8 -27.86 0.70 13.95
C VAL A 8 -26.99 1.36 12.88
N SER A 9 -25.77 1.78 13.23
CA SER A 9 -24.79 2.26 12.25
C SER A 9 -24.35 1.13 11.32
N SER A 10 -24.26 1.40 10.02
CA SER A 10 -23.75 0.44 9.04
C SER A 10 -22.23 0.48 8.86
N CYS A 11 -21.50 1.18 9.74
CA CYS A 11 -20.03 1.27 9.67
C CYS A 11 -19.39 -0.11 9.78
N GLU A 12 -18.48 -0.43 8.85
CA GLU A 12 -17.71 -1.68 8.89
C GLU A 12 -16.68 -1.69 10.02
N GLN A 13 -16.15 -0.52 10.39
CA GLN A 13 -15.08 -0.40 11.39
C GLN A 13 -15.42 0.59 12.50
N VAL A 14 -15.06 1.86 12.36
CA VAL A 14 -15.19 2.85 13.44
C VAL A 14 -16.44 3.69 13.23
N CYS A 15 -17.32 3.75 14.22
CA CYS A 15 -18.49 4.64 14.26
C CYS A 15 -18.23 5.82 15.21
N SER A 16 -18.55 7.04 14.78
CA SER A 16 -18.49 8.24 15.60
C SER A 16 -19.83 8.97 15.56
N ASN A 17 -20.49 9.02 16.72
CA ASN A 17 -21.77 9.70 16.86
C ASN A 17 -21.61 11.21 16.75
N THR A 18 -22.50 11.87 16.01
CA THR A 18 -22.54 13.33 15.86
C THR A 18 -23.94 13.86 16.18
N LEU A 19 -24.10 15.17 16.30
CA LEU A 19 -25.41 15.73 16.62
C LEU A 19 -26.31 15.67 15.37
N GLY A 20 -27.19 14.66 15.31
CA GLY A 20 -28.17 14.48 14.23
C GLY A 20 -27.84 13.38 13.22
N GLU A 21 -26.62 12.85 13.23
CA GLU A 21 -26.16 11.74 12.36
C GLU A 21 -24.96 11.01 13.00
N TYR A 22 -24.38 10.04 12.30
CA TYR A 22 -23.10 9.41 12.63
C TYR A 22 -22.14 9.46 11.45
N THR A 23 -20.84 9.36 11.73
CA THR A 23 -19.80 9.26 10.69
C THR A 23 -19.03 7.95 10.85
N CYS A 24 -18.66 7.34 9.73
CA CYS A 24 -17.82 6.15 9.70
C CYS A 24 -16.39 6.50 9.35
N SER A 25 -15.44 5.80 9.97
CA SER A 25 -14.02 5.88 9.63
C SER A 25 -13.38 4.49 9.66
N CYS A 26 -12.19 4.40 9.06
CA CYS A 26 -11.44 3.15 8.96
C CYS A 26 -10.20 3.19 9.85
N ASN A 27 -9.80 2.03 10.37
CA ASN A 27 -8.59 1.85 11.14
C ASN A 27 -7.34 2.14 10.30
N THR A 28 -6.21 2.39 10.97
CA THR A 28 -4.91 2.58 10.31
C THR A 28 -4.61 1.43 9.34
N GLY A 29 -4.23 1.78 8.10
CA GLY A 29 -3.99 0.80 7.03
C GLY A 29 -5.23 0.42 6.22
N TYR A 30 -6.36 1.10 6.42
CA TYR A 30 -7.57 0.95 5.62
C TYR A 30 -8.02 2.29 5.04
N HIS A 31 -8.69 2.25 3.89
CA HIS A 31 -9.32 3.42 3.27
C HIS A 31 -10.82 3.21 3.12
N SER A 32 -11.56 4.31 3.23
CA SER A 32 -13.01 4.35 2.98
C SER A 32 -13.30 4.11 1.50
N ASN A 33 -14.28 3.27 1.21
CA ASN A 33 -14.72 3.04 -0.15
C ASN A 33 -15.34 4.33 -0.74
N LYS A 34 -14.99 4.67 -1.99
CA LYS A 34 -15.43 5.92 -2.65
C LYS A 34 -16.93 5.96 -2.94
N THR A 35 -17.56 4.81 -3.07
CA THR A 35 -19.00 4.67 -3.39
C THR A 35 -19.85 4.35 -2.16
N ASP A 36 -19.23 3.90 -1.07
CA ASP A 36 -19.90 3.50 0.16
C ASP A 36 -19.03 3.87 1.36
N SER A 37 -19.29 5.02 1.98
CA SER A 37 -18.49 5.54 3.10
C SER A 37 -18.49 4.64 4.34
N ASN A 38 -19.37 3.64 4.38
CA ASN A 38 -19.47 2.70 5.48
C ASN A 38 -18.51 1.51 5.32
N LYS A 39 -17.94 1.30 4.13
CA LYS A 39 -17.03 0.19 3.85
C LYS A 39 -15.57 0.60 3.88
N CYS A 40 -14.72 -0.31 4.34
CA CYS A 40 -13.29 -0.13 4.47
C CYS A 40 -12.55 -1.20 3.66
N TYR A 41 -11.58 -0.78 2.84
CA TYR A 41 -10.69 -1.73 2.17
C TYR A 41 -9.29 -1.62 2.75
N ARG A 42 -8.67 -2.78 2.98
CA ARG A 42 -7.28 -2.83 3.45
C ARG A 42 -6.38 -2.26 2.37
N VAL A 43 -5.57 -1.29 2.75
CA VAL A 43 -4.46 -0.83 1.92
C VAL A 43 -3.39 -1.90 2.03
N SER A 44 -3.37 -2.81 1.06
CA SER A 44 -2.21 -3.70 0.88
C SER A 44 -0.99 -2.87 0.47
N GLU A 45 0.20 -3.43 0.61
CA GLU A 45 1.43 -2.80 0.16
C GLU A 45 1.27 -2.27 -1.26
N ASN A 46 1.49 -0.95 -1.44
CA ASN A 46 1.49 -0.32 -2.75
C ASN A 46 2.76 -0.76 -3.48
N LYS A 47 2.69 -1.89 -4.20
CA LYS A 47 3.82 -2.39 -4.98
C LYS A 47 3.87 -1.67 -6.33
N MET A 48 4.83 -0.77 -6.49
CA MET A 48 5.15 -0.15 -7.77
C MET A 48 6.36 -0.87 -8.38
N THR A 49 6.13 -1.60 -9.46
CA THR A 49 7.19 -2.31 -10.18
C THR A 49 7.73 -1.43 -11.29
N PHE A 50 9.03 -1.14 -11.26
CA PHE A 50 9.72 -0.43 -12.33
C PHE A 50 10.59 -1.41 -13.12
N ILE A 51 10.55 -1.33 -14.45
CA ILE A 51 11.43 -2.09 -15.34
C ILE A 51 12.42 -1.10 -15.94
N VAL A 52 13.71 -1.31 -15.67
CA VAL A 52 14.79 -0.48 -16.21
C VAL A 52 15.65 -1.32 -17.14
N ASN A 53 15.78 -0.89 -18.39
CA ASN A 53 16.72 -1.49 -19.34
C ASN A 53 18.07 -0.79 -19.18
N LYS A 54 19.11 -1.58 -18.88
CA LYS A 54 20.48 -1.08 -18.75
C LYS A 54 21.35 -1.68 -19.84
N ASP A 55 22.06 -0.84 -20.56
CA ASP A 55 23.10 -1.29 -21.49
C ASP A 55 24.31 -1.76 -20.69
N VAL A 56 24.72 -3.00 -20.93
CA VAL A 56 25.87 -3.67 -20.29
C VAL A 56 26.94 -4.08 -21.29
N SER A 57 26.81 -3.64 -22.54
CA SER A 57 27.69 -4.06 -23.65
C SER A 57 29.16 -3.66 -23.46
N GLN A 58 29.41 -2.68 -22.59
CA GLN A 58 30.75 -2.16 -22.26
C GLN A 58 31.27 -2.65 -20.89
N LEU A 59 30.61 -3.62 -20.27
CA LEU A 59 30.96 -4.13 -18.94
C LEU A 59 31.54 -5.54 -19.03
N ASN A 60 32.51 -5.85 -18.17
CA ASN A 60 33.03 -7.20 -18.06
C ASN A 60 32.15 -8.03 -17.11
N ILE A 61 31.01 -8.49 -17.63
CA ILE A 61 30.02 -9.27 -16.86
C ILE A 61 30.22 -10.80 -16.95
N ASN A 62 31.07 -11.26 -17.87
CA ASN A 62 31.37 -12.67 -18.03
C ASN A 62 32.35 -13.18 -16.96
N GLU A 63 33.09 -12.27 -16.33
CA GLU A 63 34.01 -12.57 -15.25
C GLU A 63 33.37 -12.33 -13.88
N ARG A 64 33.14 -13.40 -13.12
CA ARG A 64 32.43 -13.34 -11.84
C ARG A 64 33.15 -12.54 -10.74
N LEU A 65 34.46 -12.38 -10.86
CA LEU A 65 35.30 -11.58 -9.96
C LEU A 65 35.43 -10.12 -10.41
N SER A 66 34.88 -9.76 -11.57
CA SER A 66 34.88 -8.39 -12.06
C SER A 66 34.15 -7.46 -11.11
N SER A 67 34.69 -6.25 -10.95
CA SER A 67 34.01 -5.16 -10.25
C SER A 67 32.65 -4.86 -10.87
N ASP A 68 32.51 -5.00 -12.20
CA ASP A 68 31.27 -4.71 -12.92
C ASP A 68 30.18 -5.74 -12.60
N PHE A 69 30.55 -7.02 -12.54
CA PHE A 69 29.63 -8.10 -12.16
C PHE A 69 29.14 -7.91 -10.72
N SER A 70 30.06 -7.62 -9.80
CA SER A 70 29.75 -7.39 -8.39
C SER A 70 28.83 -6.17 -8.21
N TYR A 71 29.11 -5.08 -8.94
CA TYR A 71 28.29 -3.87 -8.91
C TYR A 71 26.87 -4.12 -9.44
N LEU A 72 26.74 -4.78 -10.60
CA LEU A 72 25.42 -5.08 -11.17
C LEU A 72 24.60 -6.04 -10.29
N LYS A 73 25.25 -7.05 -9.71
CA LYS A 73 24.59 -7.98 -8.79
C LYS A 73 23.96 -7.23 -7.61
N LYS A 74 24.71 -6.30 -7.00
CA LYS A 74 24.22 -5.47 -5.90
C LYS A 74 22.98 -4.66 -6.29
N GLN A 75 22.96 -4.10 -7.50
CA GLN A 75 21.82 -3.31 -8.00
C GLN A 75 20.55 -4.14 -8.22
N VAL A 76 20.66 -5.44 -8.50
CA VAL A 76 19.50 -6.34 -8.71
C VAL A 76 18.98 -6.91 -7.39
N GLU A 77 19.85 -7.16 -6.42
CA GLU A 77 19.48 -7.78 -5.14
C GLU A 77 18.98 -6.76 -4.10
N GLU A 78 19.40 -5.49 -4.20
CA GLU A 78 19.04 -4.42 -3.24
C GLU A 78 18.01 -3.41 -3.78
N GLY A 79 17.63 -3.51 -5.06
CA GLY A 79 16.63 -2.66 -5.72
C GLY A 79 15.26 -3.33 -5.83
#